data_AF-A0A8T2PRS0-F1
#
_entry.id   AF-A0A8T2PRS0-F1
#
_cell.length_a   1.000
_cell.length_b   1.000
_cell.length_c   1.000
_cell.angle_alpha   90.00
_cell.angle_beta   90.00
_cell.angle_gamma   90.00
#
_symmetry.space_group_name_H-M   'P 1'
#
loop_
_entity.id
_entity.type
_entity.pdbx_description
1 polymer ?
#
loop_
_entity_poly.entity_id
_entity_poly.type
_entity_poly.pdbx_seq_one_letter_code
_entity_poly.pdbx_strand_id
1 'polypeptide(L)'
;MGFSGIGGRCIGQALVGVNPIGAGGIQCCDVTKEYNKSLIFDPEDSRMFFSIREPIINRVFSSSRQRGFANKVCVRSRCWDACMVVDGGTSFEFNDGAIATINMHEEDQLRTVILTD
;
A
#
# COMPACT_ATOMS: atom_id res chain seq x y z
N MET A 1 13.79 14.94 -5.22
CA MET A 1 12.49 14.53 -5.78
C MET A 1 11.95 13.42 -4.89
N GLY A 2 10.89 13.69 -4.12
CA GLY A 2 10.38 12.73 -3.14
C GLY A 2 9.48 11.71 -3.81
N PHE A 3 9.87 10.43 -3.79
CA PHE A 3 8.90 9.35 -3.92
C PHE A 3 8.08 9.33 -2.63
N SER A 4 7.02 10.12 -2.59
CA SER A 4 6.01 9.96 -1.56
C SER A 4 5.49 8.52 -1.66
N GLY A 5 5.38 7.86 -0.51
CA GLY A 5 5.43 6.41 -0.37
C GLY A 5 4.39 5.60 -1.15
N ILE A 6 4.71 4.31 -1.24
CA ILE A 6 3.81 3.23 -1.63
C ILE A 6 2.80 3.10 -0.48
N GLY A 7 1.79 3.97 -0.48
CA GLY A 7 0.73 3.96 0.52
C GLY A 7 -0.29 2.89 0.20
N GLY A 8 0.13 1.62 0.26
CA GLY A 8 -0.81 0.53 0.51
C GLY A 8 -1.15 0.60 1.98
N ARG A 9 -2.39 0.96 2.33
CA ARG A 9 -2.84 0.72 3.71
C ARG A 9 -2.82 -0.79 3.88
N CYS A 10 -1.88 -1.30 4.68
CA CYS A 10 -1.91 -2.67 5.15
C CYS A 10 -3.23 -2.87 5.90
N ILE A 11 -4.19 -3.49 5.23
CA ILE A 11 -5.45 -3.96 5.78
C ILE A 11 -5.16 -5.31 6.43
N GLY A 12 -4.56 -5.27 7.60
CA GLY A 12 -4.79 -6.33 8.57
C GLY A 12 -6.20 -6.12 9.12
N GLN A 13 -7.07 -7.12 9.02
CA GLN A 13 -8.30 -7.18 9.81
C GLN A 13 -7.87 -7.14 11.29
N ALA A 14 -7.83 -5.94 11.86
CA ALA A 14 -7.66 -5.76 13.29
C ALA A 14 -9.00 -6.09 13.96
N LEU A 15 -9.31 -7.37 14.09
CA LEU A 15 -10.22 -7.82 15.15
C LEU A 15 -9.41 -7.75 16.44
N VAL A 16 -9.31 -6.54 16.99
CA VAL A 16 -8.82 -6.35 18.35
C VAL A 16 -9.75 -7.17 19.24
N GLY A 17 -9.23 -8.24 19.82
CA GLY A 17 -9.85 -8.95 20.93
C GLY A 17 -9.92 -8.02 22.14
N VAL A 18 -10.85 -7.08 22.11
CA VAL A 18 -11.32 -6.38 23.31
C VAL A 18 -12.51 -7.17 23.82
N ASN A 19 -12.35 -7.79 24.99
CA ASN A 19 -13.45 -8.34 25.77
C ASN A 19 -14.63 -7.34 25.79
N PRO A 20 -15.89 -7.80 25.75
CA PRO A 20 -17.05 -6.92 25.69
C PRO A 20 -17.18 -6.17 27.02
N ILE A 21 -16.64 -4.95 27.07
CA ILE A 21 -16.98 -3.99 28.11
C ILE A 21 -18.30 -3.34 27.69
N GLY A 22 -19.40 -3.83 28.27
CA GLY A 22 -20.63 -3.06 28.43
C GLY A 22 -21.60 -3.08 27.24
N ALA A 23 -22.82 -3.48 27.54
CA ALA A 23 -23.98 -3.46 26.66
C ALA A 23 -24.34 -2.02 26.23
N GLY A 24 -23.74 -1.55 25.14
CA GLY A 24 -24.01 -0.24 24.54
C GLY A 24 -23.03 0.22 23.45
N GLY A 25 -21.93 -0.51 23.20
CA GLY A 25 -20.94 -0.17 22.19
C GLY A 25 -21.23 -0.79 20.82
N ILE A 26 -20.88 -0.07 19.74
CA ILE A 26 -20.92 -0.56 18.36
C ILE A 26 -20.08 -1.84 18.27
N GLN A 27 -20.68 -2.93 17.76
CA GLN A 27 -19.99 -4.21 17.62
C GLN A 27 -18.80 -4.03 16.67
N CYS A 28 -17.59 -4.42 17.10
CA CYS A 28 -16.35 -4.26 16.31
C CYS A 28 -16.48 -4.84 14.90
N CYS A 29 -17.21 -5.94 14.74
CA CYS A 29 -17.45 -6.55 13.44
C CYS A 29 -18.20 -5.64 12.46
N ASP A 30 -19.06 -4.75 12.94
CA ASP A 30 -19.85 -3.86 12.08
C ASP A 30 -19.00 -2.69 11.60
N VAL A 31 -18.12 -2.16 12.47
CA VAL A 31 -17.11 -1.16 12.10
C VAL A 31 -16.17 -1.71 11.03
N THR A 32 -15.64 -2.92 11.21
CA THR A 32 -14.76 -3.55 10.23
C THR A 32 -15.47 -3.77 8.88
N LYS A 33 -16.73 -4.22 8.91
CA LYS A 33 -17.53 -4.42 7.69
C LYS A 33 -17.79 -3.10 6.95
N GLU A 34 -18.15 -2.05 7.68
CA GLU A 34 -18.41 -0.73 7.09
C GLU A 34 -17.14 -0.12 6.50
N TYR A 35 -16.02 -0.21 7.23
CA TYR A 35 -14.72 0.23 6.75
C TYR A 35 -14.30 -0.53 5.47
N ASN A 36 -14.42 -1.86 5.47
CA ASN A 36 -14.05 -2.67 4.30
C ASN A 36 -14.93 -2.36 3.08
N LYS A 37 -16.21 -2.06 3.27
CA LYS A 37 -17.10 -1.61 2.19
C LYS A 37 -16.72 -0.24 1.62
N SER A 38 -16.00 0.59 2.38
CA SER A 38 -15.54 1.90 1.94
C SER A 38 -14.21 1.87 1.17
N LEU A 39 -13.57 0.70 1.06
CA LEU A 39 -12.30 0.56 0.34
C LEU A 39 -12.50 0.86 -1.15
N ILE A 40 -11.57 1.65 -1.70
CA ILE A 40 -11.57 2.02 -3.13
C ILE A 40 -11.19 0.83 -4.01
N PHE A 41 -10.41 -0.09 -3.47
CA PHE A 41 -9.92 -1.29 -4.15
C PHE A 41 -10.33 -2.53 -3.36
N ASP A 42 -10.63 -3.60 -4.09
CA ASP A 42 -10.95 -4.88 -3.49
C ASP A 42 -9.74 -5.38 -2.69
N PRO A 43 -9.88 -5.69 -1.39
CA PRO A 43 -8.80 -6.26 -0.59
C PRO A 43 -8.27 -7.58 -1.15
N GLU A 44 -9.05 -8.31 -1.96
CA GLU A 44 -8.68 -9.58 -2.56
C GLU A 44 -7.99 -9.43 -3.94
N ASP A 45 -7.83 -8.20 -4.46
CA ASP A 45 -7.08 -7.99 -5.71
C ASP A 45 -5.58 -8.23 -5.47
N SER A 46 -5.02 -9.26 -6.11
CA SER A 46 -3.62 -9.66 -5.97
C SER A 46 -2.63 -8.71 -6.65
N ARG A 47 -3.11 -7.67 -7.35
CA ARG A 47 -2.27 -6.72 -8.09
C ARG A 47 -1.95 -5.49 -7.25
N MET A 48 -0.75 -4.95 -7.41
CA MET A 48 -0.37 -3.69 -6.81
C MET A 48 -0.96 -2.52 -7.58
N PHE A 49 -1.61 -1.60 -6.86
CA PHE A 49 -1.92 -0.27 -7.39
C PHE A 49 -0.72 0.68 -7.22
N PHE A 50 -0.32 1.34 -8.30
CA PHE A 50 0.74 2.35 -8.28
C PHE A 50 0.22 3.72 -8.73
N SER A 51 0.85 4.78 -8.22
CA SER A 51 0.64 6.14 -8.68
C SER A 51 1.93 6.95 -8.74
N ILE A 52 2.11 7.69 -9.83
CA ILE A 52 3.15 8.70 -10.01
C ILE A 52 2.53 10.04 -9.63
N ARG A 53 3.19 10.77 -8.72
CA ARG A 53 2.74 12.08 -8.25
C ARG A 53 3.56 13.18 -8.87
N GLU A 54 2.89 14.27 -9.26
CA GLU A 54 3.49 15.48 -9.82
C GLU A 54 4.54 15.21 -10.93
N PRO A 55 4.23 14.41 -11.97
CA PRO A 55 5.19 14.18 -13.05
C PRO A 55 5.44 15.47 -13.84
N ILE A 56 6.72 15.74 -14.14
CA ILE A 56 7.09 16.79 -15.07
C ILE A 56 6.74 16.32 -16.48
N ILE A 57 5.77 16.97 -17.12
CA ILE A 57 5.34 16.68 -18.48
C ILE A 57 5.73 17.85 -19.39
N ASN A 58 6.58 17.57 -20.38
CA ASN A 58 6.98 18.52 -21.41
C ASN A 58 7.35 17.77 -22.71
N ARG A 59 7.98 18.45 -23.67
CA ARG A 59 8.40 17.85 -24.94
C ARG A 59 9.45 16.74 -24.78
N VAL A 60 10.25 16.78 -23.72
CA VAL A 60 11.37 15.85 -23.46
C VAL A 60 10.94 14.74 -22.50
N PHE A 61 10.10 15.05 -21.51
CA PHE A 61 9.58 14.12 -20.52
C PHE A 61 8.08 13.92 -20.71
N SER A 62 7.68 12.74 -21.14
CA SER A 62 6.28 12.35 -21.25
C SER A 62 6.00 11.15 -20.36
N SER A 63 4.87 11.15 -19.64
CA SER A 63 4.37 10.00 -18.90
C SER A 63 3.11 9.46 -19.56
N SER A 64 3.14 8.20 -19.99
CA SER A 64 1.99 7.55 -20.63
C SER A 64 0.96 7.03 -19.62
N ARG A 65 1.38 6.73 -18.39
CA ARG A 65 0.52 6.14 -17.36
C ARG A 65 0.94 6.58 -15.96
N GLN A 66 0.15 7.47 -15.37
CA GLN A 66 0.41 7.98 -14.03
C GLN A 66 -0.18 7.11 -12.92
N ARG A 67 -1.17 6.28 -13.22
CA ARG A 67 -1.81 5.38 -12.26
C ARG A 67 -2.21 4.07 -12.93
N GLY A 68 -2.22 3.00 -12.16
CA GLY A 68 -2.71 1.71 -12.64
C GLY A 68 -2.38 0.56 -11.73
N PHE A 69 -2.71 -0.63 -12.21
CA PHE A 69 -2.39 -1.89 -11.55
C PHE A 69 -1.22 -2.58 -12.26
N ALA A 70 -0.39 -3.25 -11.48
CA ALA A 70 0.73 -4.06 -11.97
C ALA A 70 1.03 -5.21 -10.98
N ASN A 71 1.52 -6.34 -11.51
CA ASN A 71 2.09 -7.42 -10.68
C ASN A 71 3.57 -7.19 -10.37
N LYS A 72 4.21 -6.29 -11.12
CA LYS A 72 5.62 -5.97 -11.00
C LYS A 72 5.86 -4.50 -11.31
N VAL A 73 6.60 -3.83 -10.43
CA VAL A 73 7.06 -2.46 -10.62
C VAL A 73 8.57 -2.43 -10.44
N CYS A 74 9.29 -1.91 -11.45
CA CYS A 74 10.72 -1.68 -11.38
C CYS A 74 10.99 -0.18 -11.47
N VAL A 75 11.70 0.36 -10.47
CA VAL A 75 12.09 1.77 -10.41
C VAL A 75 13.61 1.84 -10.38
N ARG A 76 14.19 2.65 -11.25
CA ARG A 76 15.61 3.02 -11.19
C ARG A 76 15.72 4.48 -10.79
N SER A 77 16.44 4.76 -9.72
CA SER A 77 16.68 6.12 -9.28
C SER A 77 17.63 6.85 -10.24
N ARG A 78 17.30 8.12 -10.48
CA ARG A 78 18.17 9.12 -11.14
C ARG A 78 18.44 10.32 -10.23
N CYS A 79 18.19 10.16 -8.94
CA CYS A 79 18.30 11.23 -7.95
C CYS A 79 19.63 11.15 -7.21
N TRP A 80 20.27 12.29 -6.97
CA TRP A 80 21.50 12.34 -6.17
C TRP A 80 21.23 12.04 -4.69
N ASP A 81 20.13 12.59 -4.16
CA ASP A 81 19.66 12.43 -2.78
C ASP A 81 18.18 12.06 -2.83
N ALA A 82 17.90 10.77 -2.64
CA ALA A 82 16.55 10.25 -2.60
C ALA A 82 16.41 9.12 -1.59
N CYS A 83 15.15 8.87 -1.21
CA CYS A 83 14.80 7.87 -0.22
C CYS A 83 13.59 7.06 -0.69
N MET A 84 13.60 5.77 -0.36
CA MET A 84 12.45 4.88 -0.46
C MET A 84 11.89 4.62 0.93
N VAL A 85 10.59 4.84 1.11
CA VAL A 85 9.89 4.59 2.37
C VAL A 85 8.90 3.43 2.19
N VAL A 86 8.96 2.47 3.10
CA VAL A 86 8.10 1.28 3.16
C VAL A 86 7.25 1.34 4.42
N ASP A 87 5.93 1.15 4.28
CA ASP A 87 4.91 1.13 5.34
C ASP A 87 4.88 2.32 6.31
N GLY A 88 5.63 3.38 6.02
CA GLY A 88 5.79 4.56 6.89
C GLY A 88 6.73 4.35 8.08
N GLY A 89 7.24 3.14 8.31
CA GLY A 89 8.12 2.80 9.43
C GLY A 89 9.60 2.66 9.07
N THR A 90 9.93 2.44 7.79
CA THR A 90 11.32 2.18 7.36
C THR A 90 11.68 2.97 6.11
N SER A 91 12.89 3.53 6.12
CA SER A 91 13.43 4.36 5.04
C SER A 91 14.80 3.86 4.60
N PHE A 92 15.04 3.84 3.30
CA PHE A 92 16.30 3.44 2.69
C PHE A 92 16.82 4.54 1.77
N GLU A 93 18.14 4.73 1.73
CA GLU A 93 18.76 5.57 0.69
C GLU A 93 18.50 4.97 -0.69
N PHE A 94 18.14 5.82 -1.64
CA PHE A 94 17.72 5.42 -2.99
C PHE A 94 18.31 6.36 -4.03
N ASN A 95 19.64 6.53 -3.99
CA ASN A 95 20.41 7.46 -4.83
C ASN A 95 20.65 6.91 -6.25
N ASP A 96 21.32 7.69 -7.10
CA ASP A 96 21.43 7.45 -8.53
C ASP A 96 21.97 6.04 -8.83
N GLY A 97 21.26 5.34 -9.72
CA GLY A 97 21.59 3.97 -10.08
C GLY A 97 20.98 2.90 -9.19
N ALA A 98 20.43 3.24 -8.02
CA ALA A 98 19.69 2.28 -7.20
C ALA A 98 18.46 1.75 -7.95
N ILE A 99 18.17 0.46 -7.78
CA ILE A 99 17.05 -0.23 -8.43
C ILE A 99 16.19 -0.89 -7.36
N ALA A 100 14.90 -0.59 -7.39
CA ALA A 100 13.89 -1.28 -6.60
C ALA A 100 12.99 -2.08 -7.53
N THR A 101 12.78 -3.34 -7.20
CA THR A 101 11.83 -4.22 -7.88
C THR A 101 10.83 -4.72 -6.86
N ILE A 102 9.57 -4.46 -7.12
CA ILE A 102 8.45 -4.83 -6.27
C ILE A 102 7.60 -5.81 -7.06
N ASN A 103 7.41 -7.01 -6.53
CA ASN A 103 6.62 -8.06 -7.15
C ASN A 103 5.50 -8.48 -6.19
N MET A 104 4.35 -8.85 -6.76
CA MET A 104 3.28 -9.48 -6.01
C MET A 104 3.39 -11.00 -6.11
N HIS A 105 3.39 -11.66 -4.96
CA HIS A 105 3.57 -13.09 -4.78
C HIS A 105 2.46 -13.61 -3.86
N GLU A 106 1.82 -14.73 -4.22
CA GLU A 106 0.71 -15.28 -3.41
C GLU A 106 1.22 -15.84 -2.07
N GLU A 107 2.45 -16.36 -2.07
CA GLU A 107 3.15 -16.86 -0.89
C GLU A 107 3.40 -15.79 0.18
N ASP A 108 3.47 -14.52 -0.23
CA ASP A 108 3.72 -13.37 0.65
C ASP A 108 2.42 -12.71 1.14
N GLN A 109 1.25 -13.28 0.83
CA GLN A 109 -0.03 -12.73 1.30
C GLN A 109 -0.15 -12.79 2.82
N LEU A 110 -0.60 -11.67 3.40
CA LEU A 110 -0.92 -11.59 4.82
C LEU A 110 -2.09 -12.51 5.14
N ARG A 111 -1.91 -13.39 6.14
CA ARG A 111 -2.98 -14.27 6.61
C ARG A 111 -3.62 -13.69 7.85
N THR A 112 -4.94 -13.51 7.79
CA THR A 112 -5.74 -13.10 8.96
C THR A 112 -6.42 -14.33 9.55
N VAL A 113 -6.29 -14.52 10.87
CA VAL A 113 -7.03 -15.56 11.60
C VAL A 113 -8.38 -14.99 12.05
N ILE A 114 -9.46 -15.68 11.72
CA ILE A 114 -10.80 -15.38 12.24
C ILE A 114 -11.04 -16.32 13.41
N LEU A 115 -11.17 -15.75 14.61
CA LEU A 115 -11.53 -16.51 15.81
C LEU A 115 -13.06 -16.59 15.89
N THR A 116 -13.58 -17.81 15.93
CA THR A 116 -14.99 -18.10 16.21
C THR A 116 -15.12 -18.56 17.66
N ASP A 117 -16.16 -18.07 18.36
CA ASP A 117 -16.54 -18.58 19.70
C ASP A 117 -17.00 -20.04 19.66
#